data_AF-A0A2V6X177-F1
#
_entry.id   AF-A0A2V6X177-F1
#
_cell.length_a   1.000
_cell.length_b   1.000
_cell.length_c   1.000
_cell.angle_alpha   90.00
_cell.angle_beta   90.00
_cell.angle_gamma   90.00
#
_symmetry.space_group_name_H-M   'P 1'
#
loop_
_entity.id
_entity.type
_entity.pdbx_description
1 polymer ?
#
loop_
_entity_poly.entity_id
_entity_poly.type
_entity_poly.pdbx_seq_one_letter_code
_entity_poly.pdbx_strand_id
1 'polypeptide(L)'
;MQCADRAREGGADEELQLACLLHDVGRCAVDQTLVSDTTETTHVGPGARGHHEVGAELIAPWVPERVAWSVRMHADAKRYLCATEPEYFERLSAVARHTLRLQGGVMSAGDAARFAEHPWVRDAVALRRWDDEAKIVGQRTRSLEDWSPLIRRWFDR
;
A
#
# COMPACT_ATOMS: atom_id res chain seq x y z
N MET A 1 1.63 -4.72 10.21
CA MET A 1 2.26 -6.01 10.59
C MET A 1 1.69 -7.21 9.85
N GLN A 2 0.38 -7.51 9.95
CA GLN A 2 -0.23 -8.69 9.30
C GLN A 2 0.08 -8.81 7.79
N CYS A 3 0.07 -7.70 7.06
CA CYS A 3 0.37 -7.68 5.62
C CYS A 3 1.77 -8.24 5.32
N ALA A 4 2.80 -7.83 6.07
CA ALA A 4 4.17 -8.35 5.91
C ALA A 4 4.30 -9.83 6.28
N ASP A 5 3.59 -10.29 7.31
CA ASP A 5 3.56 -11.72 7.67
C ASP A 5 2.95 -12.56 6.54
N ARG A 6 1.85 -12.09 5.93
CA ARG A 6 1.20 -12.75 4.79
C ARG A 6 2.08 -12.76 3.55
N ALA A 7 2.77 -11.66 3.26
CA ALA A 7 3.76 -11.61 2.19
C ALA A 7 4.84 -12.68 2.38
N ARG A 8 5.41 -12.76 3.60
CA ARG A 8 6.41 -13.77 3.95
C ARG A 8 5.87 -15.20 3.82
N GLU A 9 4.68 -15.47 4.33
CA GLU A 9 4.02 -16.79 4.22
C GLU A 9 3.70 -17.15 2.76
N GLY A 10 3.39 -16.16 1.93
CA GLY A 10 3.19 -16.28 0.50
C GLY A 10 4.48 -16.40 -0.33
N GLY A 11 5.66 -16.47 0.32
CA GLY A 11 6.94 -16.63 -0.35
C GLY A 11 7.50 -15.37 -1.01
N ALA A 12 7.01 -14.18 -0.61
CA ALA A 12 7.57 -12.92 -1.06
C ALA A 12 9.05 -12.77 -0.66
N ASP A 13 9.84 -12.10 -1.48
CA ASP A 13 11.21 -11.72 -1.12
C ASP A 13 11.25 -10.62 -0.05
N GLU A 14 12.45 -10.30 0.44
CA GLU A 14 12.65 -9.30 1.50
C GLU A 14 12.17 -7.89 1.08
N GLU A 15 12.29 -7.50 -0.19
CA GLU A 15 11.85 -6.19 -0.67
C GLU A 15 10.33 -6.07 -0.64
N LEU A 16 9.62 -7.09 -1.10
CA LEU A 16 8.16 -7.09 -1.09
C LEU A 16 7.59 -7.28 0.32
N GLN A 17 8.26 -8.06 1.19
CA GLN A 17 7.95 -8.08 2.62
C GLN A 17 8.08 -6.68 3.25
N LEU A 18 9.15 -5.95 2.93
CA LEU A 18 9.37 -4.58 3.41
C LEU A 18 8.31 -3.62 2.86
N ALA A 19 7.96 -3.72 1.58
CA ALA A 19 6.88 -2.91 1.00
C ALA A 19 5.54 -3.16 1.71
N CYS A 20 5.21 -4.42 1.99
CA CYS A 20 4.01 -4.79 2.75
C CYS A 20 4.04 -4.27 4.19
N LEU A 21 5.21 -4.23 4.81
CA LEU A 21 5.40 -3.68 6.15
C LEU A 21 5.19 -2.16 6.18
N LEU A 22 5.64 -1.45 5.13
CA LEU A 22 5.68 0.01 5.08
C LEU A 22 4.56 0.66 4.26
N HIS A 23 3.67 -0.10 3.60
CA HIS A 23 2.72 0.48 2.63
C HIS A 23 1.85 1.62 3.19
N ASP A 24 1.52 1.56 4.49
CA ASP A 24 0.66 2.51 5.18
C ASP A 24 1.43 3.59 5.97
N VAL A 25 2.76 3.72 5.85
CA VAL A 25 3.53 4.70 6.66
C VAL A 25 3.10 6.16 6.42
N GLY A 26 2.52 6.47 5.26
CA GLY A 26 1.89 7.77 5.01
C GLY A 26 0.70 8.09 5.93
N ARG A 27 0.15 7.10 6.64
CA ARG A 27 -0.92 7.31 7.65
C ARG A 27 -0.40 7.74 9.01
N CYS A 28 0.89 7.54 9.31
CA CYS A 28 1.39 7.71 10.67
C CYS A 28 2.74 8.43 10.80
N ALA A 29 3.54 8.49 9.73
CA ALA A 29 4.91 9.00 9.77
C ALA A 29 5.12 10.30 8.98
N VAL A 30 4.03 10.98 8.60
CA VAL A 30 4.06 12.23 7.82
C VAL A 30 3.08 13.24 8.39
N ASP A 31 3.24 14.51 8.01
CA ASP A 31 2.24 15.54 8.31
C ASP A 31 0.89 15.16 7.66
N GLN A 32 -0.13 14.95 8.50
CA GLN A 32 -1.44 14.50 8.05
C GLN A 32 -2.22 15.56 7.27
N THR A 33 -1.76 16.82 7.23
CA THR A 33 -2.31 17.83 6.30
C THR A 33 -1.94 17.54 4.85
N LEU A 34 -0.93 16.70 4.58
CA LEU A 34 -0.51 16.30 3.24
C LEU A 34 -1.31 15.12 2.68
N VAL A 35 -2.19 14.51 3.47
CA VAL A 35 -2.90 13.26 3.12
C VAL A 35 -4.37 13.54 2.84
N SER A 36 -4.83 13.23 1.62
CA SER A 36 -6.20 13.52 1.16
C SER A 36 -7.16 12.32 1.17
N ASP A 37 -6.65 11.11 1.33
CA ASP A 37 -7.43 9.87 1.21
C ASP A 37 -7.76 9.21 2.56
N THR A 38 -8.00 10.03 3.59
CA THR A 38 -8.36 9.59 4.95
C THR A 38 -9.88 9.62 5.19
N THR A 39 -10.34 8.80 6.14
CA THR A 39 -11.73 8.85 6.65
C THR A 39 -11.88 9.73 7.89
N GLU A 40 -10.77 10.22 8.45
CA GLU A 40 -10.79 11.08 9.62
C GLU A 40 -11.04 12.53 9.24
N THR A 41 -11.67 13.30 10.13
CA THR A 41 -11.85 14.74 9.97
C THR A 41 -10.54 15.46 10.28
N THR A 42 -9.65 15.54 9.31
CA THR A 42 -8.39 16.29 9.38
C THR A 42 -8.43 17.50 8.46
N HIS A 43 -7.60 18.51 8.75
CA HIS A 43 -7.42 19.63 7.84
C HIS A 43 -6.58 19.18 6.64
N VAL A 44 -7.21 19.06 5.47
CA VAL A 44 -6.51 18.75 4.22
C VAL A 44 -5.89 20.02 3.66
N GLY A 45 -4.56 20.06 3.65
CA GLY A 45 -3.79 21.19 3.16
C GLY A 45 -3.77 21.28 1.63
N PRO A 46 -3.34 22.43 1.07
CA PRO A 46 -3.15 22.57 -0.37
C PRO A 46 -2.13 21.54 -0.90
N GLY A 47 -2.48 20.87 -2.00
CA GLY A 47 -1.59 19.88 -2.64
C GLY A 47 -1.53 18.51 -1.94
N ALA A 48 -2.47 18.24 -1.01
CA ALA A 48 -2.58 16.93 -0.38
C ALA A 48 -2.81 15.81 -1.41
N ARG A 49 -2.15 14.67 -1.19
CA ARG A 49 -2.12 13.49 -2.06
C ARG A 49 -2.49 12.25 -1.26
N GLY A 50 -2.63 11.09 -1.91
CA GLY A 50 -2.98 9.90 -1.14
C GLY A 50 -1.81 9.44 -0.26
N HIS A 51 -2.10 8.80 0.88
CA HIS A 51 -1.07 8.31 1.82
C HIS A 51 -0.01 7.42 1.15
N HIS A 52 -0.39 6.65 0.13
CA HIS A 52 0.50 5.83 -0.68
C HIS A 52 1.63 6.63 -1.36
N GLU A 53 1.33 7.80 -1.94
CA GLU A 53 2.30 8.66 -2.61
C GLU A 53 3.22 9.32 -1.59
N VAL A 54 2.64 9.92 -0.55
CA VAL A 54 3.39 10.64 0.49
C VAL A 54 4.26 9.68 1.30
N GLY A 55 3.75 8.48 1.61
CA GLY A 55 4.49 7.42 2.28
C GLY A 55 5.62 6.85 1.43
N ALA A 56 5.39 6.65 0.12
CA ALA A 56 6.44 6.25 -0.80
C ALA A 56 7.54 7.29 -0.92
N GLU A 57 7.18 8.58 -0.98
CA GLU A 57 8.16 9.68 -1.02
C GLU A 57 8.96 9.79 0.26
N LEU A 58 8.32 9.58 1.41
CA LEU A 58 9.02 9.48 2.67
C LEU A 58 10.11 8.42 2.56
N ILE A 59 9.79 7.17 2.22
CA ILE A 59 10.76 6.06 2.31
C ILE A 59 11.78 5.99 1.17
N ALA A 60 11.50 6.61 0.02
CA ALA A 60 12.29 6.50 -1.21
C ALA A 60 13.81 6.73 -1.07
N PRO A 61 14.30 7.65 -0.22
CA PRO A 61 15.75 7.86 -0.06
C PRO A 61 16.50 6.67 0.54
N TRP A 62 15.82 5.73 1.21
CA TRP A 62 16.46 4.66 2.00
C TRP A 62 16.26 3.26 1.43
N VAL A 63 15.22 3.05 0.63
CA VAL A 63 14.81 1.72 0.14
C VAL A 63 15.06 1.55 -1.36
N PRO A 64 15.15 0.32 -1.87
CA PRO A 64 15.18 0.07 -3.32
C PRO A 64 13.96 0.69 -4.01
N GLU A 65 14.15 1.12 -5.26
CA GLU A 65 13.08 1.73 -6.07
C GLU A 65 11.82 0.85 -6.11
N ARG A 66 11.99 -0.47 -6.24
CA ARG A 66 10.89 -1.44 -6.25
C ARG A 66 10.02 -1.38 -4.98
N VAL A 67 10.62 -1.15 -3.81
CA VAL A 67 9.90 -1.03 -2.54
C VAL A 67 9.07 0.24 -2.53
N ALA A 68 9.70 1.40 -2.80
CA ALA A 68 9.02 2.68 -2.84
C ALA A 68 7.91 2.70 -3.90
N TRP A 69 8.16 2.10 -5.08
CA TRP A 69 7.18 1.96 -6.14
C TRP A 69 5.99 1.09 -5.72
N SER A 70 6.24 -0.07 -5.09
CA SER A 70 5.15 -0.96 -4.64
C SER A 70 4.30 -0.29 -3.56
N VAL A 71 4.92 0.45 -2.64
CA VAL A 71 4.20 1.29 -1.66
C VAL A 71 3.40 2.38 -2.36
N ARG A 72 3.96 3.07 -3.35
CA ARG A 72 3.25 4.11 -4.11
C ARG A 72 2.03 3.55 -4.82
N MET A 73 2.17 2.38 -5.44
CA MET A 73 1.16 1.85 -6.35
C MET A 73 0.12 0.96 -5.66
N HIS A 74 0.19 0.71 -4.35
CA HIS A 74 -0.75 -0.21 -3.71
C HIS A 74 -2.21 0.29 -3.74
N ALA A 75 -2.46 1.60 -3.75
CA ALA A 75 -3.82 2.12 -3.94
C ALA A 75 -4.26 2.04 -5.40
N ASP A 76 -3.37 2.26 -6.36
CA ASP A 76 -3.64 2.03 -7.78
C ASP A 76 -3.92 0.55 -8.07
N ALA A 77 -3.23 -0.37 -7.41
CA ALA A 77 -3.52 -1.80 -7.49
C ALA A 77 -4.96 -2.12 -7.03
N LYS A 78 -5.50 -1.41 -6.03
CA LYS A 78 -6.93 -1.53 -5.66
C LYS A 78 -7.82 -1.10 -6.82
N ARG A 79 -7.53 0.05 -7.42
CA ARG A 79 -8.32 0.62 -8.53
C ARG A 79 -8.27 -0.29 -9.76
N TYR A 80 -7.11 -0.87 -10.04
CA TYR A 80 -6.86 -1.85 -11.10
C TYR A 80 -7.63 -3.15 -10.86
N LEU A 81 -7.56 -3.72 -9.65
CA LEU A 81 -8.28 -4.95 -9.31
C LEU A 81 -9.79 -4.75 -9.41
N CYS A 82 -10.34 -3.61 -8.99
CA CYS A 82 -11.75 -3.30 -9.20
C CYS A 82 -12.14 -3.17 -10.68
N ALA A 83 -11.20 -2.79 -11.56
CA ALA A 83 -11.45 -2.64 -12.99
C ALA A 83 -11.36 -3.99 -13.74
N THR A 84 -10.50 -4.89 -13.27
CA THR A 84 -10.14 -6.14 -13.98
C THR A 84 -10.76 -7.39 -13.39
N GLU A 85 -11.18 -7.34 -12.12
CA GLU A 85 -11.85 -8.44 -11.41
C GLU A 85 -13.18 -7.93 -10.83
N PRO A 86 -14.32 -8.15 -11.51
CA PRO A 86 -15.61 -7.60 -11.10
C PRO A 86 -16.01 -7.93 -9.66
N GLU A 87 -15.68 -9.12 -9.18
CA GLU A 87 -15.98 -9.56 -7.82
C GLU A 87 -15.08 -8.90 -6.75
N TYR A 88 -13.98 -8.25 -7.15
CA TYR A 88 -13.06 -7.63 -6.22
C TYR A 88 -13.70 -6.44 -5.49
N PHE A 89 -14.47 -5.62 -6.22
CA PHE A 89 -15.14 -4.46 -5.65
C PHE A 89 -16.10 -4.85 -4.53
N GLU A 90 -16.82 -5.97 -4.68
CA GLU A 90 -17.78 -6.45 -3.69
C GLU A 90 -17.12 -6.94 -2.39
N ARG A 91 -15.87 -7.38 -2.45
CA ARG A 91 -15.10 -7.81 -1.27
C ARG A 91 -14.50 -6.66 -0.48
N LEU A 92 -14.51 -5.44 -1.01
CA LEU A 92 -13.96 -4.29 -0.31
C LEU A 92 -14.78 -3.92 0.93
N SER A 93 -14.08 -3.63 2.03
CA SER A 93 -14.70 -3.06 3.22
C SER A 93 -15.35 -1.69 2.91
N ALA A 94 -16.27 -1.23 3.76
CA ALA A 94 -16.88 0.10 3.62
C ALA A 94 -15.83 1.23 3.57
N VAL A 95 -14.80 1.15 4.40
CA VAL A 95 -13.67 2.09 4.42
C VAL A 95 -12.86 2.02 3.11
N ALA A 96 -12.58 0.81 2.61
CA ALA A 96 -11.84 0.64 1.35
C ALA A 96 -12.61 1.19 0.14
N ARG A 97 -13.94 1.05 0.11
CA ARG A 97 -14.81 1.65 -0.92
C ARG A 97 -14.87 3.17 -0.81
N HIS A 98 -14.87 3.72 0.40
CA HIS A 98 -14.83 5.16 0.60
C HIS A 98 -13.51 5.76 0.08
N THR A 99 -12.38 5.21 0.54
CA THR A 99 -11.04 5.67 0.12
C THR A 99 -10.78 5.43 -1.37
N LEU A 100 -11.36 4.38 -1.97
CA LEU A 100 -11.30 4.16 -3.43
C LEU A 100 -11.85 5.38 -4.19
N ARG A 101 -12.94 6.00 -3.73
CA ARG A 101 -13.49 7.20 -4.38
C ARG A 101 -12.55 8.40 -4.24
N LEU A 102 -11.94 8.58 -3.06
CA LEU A 102 -10.96 9.66 -2.83
C LEU A 102 -9.71 9.49 -3.71
N GLN A 103 -9.35 8.25 -4.03
CA GLN A 103 -8.19 7.89 -4.85
C GLN A 103 -8.49 7.88 -6.37
N GLY A 104 -9.60 8.48 -6.80
CA GLY A 104 -9.93 8.58 -8.23
C GLY A 104 -10.71 7.40 -8.81
N GLY A 105 -11.29 6.54 -7.95
CA GLY A 105 -12.24 5.51 -8.36
C GLY A 105 -11.62 4.33 -9.13
N VAL A 106 -12.50 3.48 -9.68
CA VAL A 106 -12.10 2.34 -10.52
C VAL A 106 -11.37 2.85 -11.77
N MET A 107 -10.25 2.21 -12.14
CA MET A 107 -9.50 2.60 -13.33
C MET A 107 -10.33 2.47 -14.60
N SER A 108 -10.07 3.35 -15.58
CA SER A 108 -10.54 3.15 -16.94
C SER A 108 -9.83 1.94 -17.59
N ALA A 109 -10.39 1.39 -18.66
CA ALA A 109 -9.72 0.30 -19.38
C ALA A 109 -8.33 0.69 -19.90
N GLY A 110 -8.15 1.95 -20.33
CA GLY A 110 -6.85 2.47 -20.79
C GLY A 110 -5.84 2.62 -19.64
N ASP A 111 -6.28 3.13 -18.49
CA ASP A 111 -5.42 3.23 -17.32
C ASP A 111 -5.02 1.86 -16.78
N ALA A 112 -5.95 0.90 -16.76
CA ALA A 112 -5.68 -0.46 -16.34
C ALA A 112 -4.68 -1.16 -17.28
N ALA A 113 -4.81 -0.96 -18.60
CA ALA A 113 -3.86 -1.48 -19.57
C ALA A 113 -2.44 -0.91 -19.34
N ARG A 114 -2.33 0.42 -19.16
CA ARG A 114 -1.04 1.09 -18.89
C ARG A 114 -0.43 0.68 -17.55
N PHE A 115 -1.26 0.49 -16.52
CA PHE A 115 -0.80 -0.01 -15.23
C PHE A 115 -0.24 -1.45 -15.33
N ALA A 116 -0.88 -2.29 -16.16
CA ALA A 116 -0.46 -3.67 -16.40
C ALA A 116 0.88 -3.81 -17.14
N GLU A 117 1.36 -2.77 -17.81
CA GLU A 117 2.64 -2.77 -18.53
C GLU A 117 3.85 -2.64 -17.59
N HIS A 118 3.67 -2.20 -16.35
CA HIS A 118 4.79 -1.99 -15.44
C HIS A 118 5.40 -3.33 -14.98
N PRO A 119 6.75 -3.51 -14.99
CA PRO A 119 7.38 -4.79 -14.64
C PRO A 119 7.06 -5.27 -13.23
N TRP A 120 6.77 -4.36 -12.30
CA TRP A 120 6.43 -4.67 -10.90
C TRP A 120 4.92 -4.70 -10.62
N VAL A 121 4.05 -4.66 -11.63
CA VAL A 121 2.59 -4.66 -11.41
C VAL A 121 2.13 -5.83 -10.55
N ARG A 122 2.75 -7.00 -10.71
CA ARG A 122 2.44 -8.21 -9.93
C ARG A 122 2.73 -8.01 -8.44
N ASP A 123 3.76 -7.26 -8.09
CA ASP A 123 4.14 -6.98 -6.71
C ASP A 123 3.11 -6.05 -6.04
N ALA A 124 2.70 -4.97 -6.72
CA ALA A 124 1.67 -4.06 -6.20
C ALA A 124 0.32 -4.77 -6.04
N VAL A 125 -0.04 -5.65 -6.98
CA VAL A 125 -1.25 -6.49 -6.87
C VAL A 125 -1.15 -7.48 -5.71
N ALA A 126 0.00 -8.14 -5.51
CA ALA A 126 0.20 -9.07 -4.41
C ALA A 126 0.12 -8.35 -3.06
N LEU A 127 0.84 -7.24 -2.90
CA LEU A 127 0.78 -6.37 -1.72
C LEU A 127 -0.66 -5.98 -1.43
N ARG A 128 -1.41 -5.53 -2.44
CA ARG A 128 -2.80 -5.10 -2.26
C ARG A 128 -3.71 -6.21 -1.75
N ARG A 129 -3.52 -7.44 -2.23
CA ARG A 129 -4.28 -8.60 -1.74
C ARG A 129 -3.95 -8.89 -0.27
N TRP A 130 -2.66 -8.89 0.09
CA TRP A 130 -2.27 -9.08 1.48
C TRP A 130 -2.72 -7.94 2.40
N ASP A 131 -2.76 -6.68 1.93
CA ASP A 131 -3.39 -5.55 2.65
C ASP A 131 -4.86 -5.88 2.97
N ASP A 132 -5.64 -6.30 1.97
CA ASP A 132 -7.05 -6.61 2.18
C ASP A 132 -7.28 -7.79 3.13
N GLU A 133 -6.39 -8.78 3.13
CA GLU A 133 -6.46 -9.93 4.03
C GLU A 133 -5.89 -9.66 5.45
N ALA A 134 -5.19 -8.53 5.65
CA ALA A 134 -4.47 -8.16 6.87
C ALA A 134 -5.34 -7.40 7.89
N LYS A 135 -6.61 -7.80 8.02
CA LYS A 135 -7.64 -7.10 8.82
C LYS A 135 -8.23 -7.98 9.92
N ILE A 136 -7.50 -9.01 10.37
CA ILE A 136 -7.98 -10.00 11.34
C ILE A 136 -7.70 -9.52 12.77
N VAL A 137 -8.73 -9.08 13.47
CA VAL A 137 -8.61 -8.62 14.87
C VAL A 137 -8.08 -9.75 15.76
N GLY A 138 -7.06 -9.47 16.56
CA GLY A 138 -6.47 -10.43 17.51
C GLY A 138 -5.52 -11.46 16.88
N GLN A 139 -5.29 -11.43 15.57
CA GLN A 139 -4.30 -12.32 14.95
C GLN A 139 -2.89 -12.00 15.48
N ARG A 140 -2.20 -13.03 15.98
CA ARG A 140 -0.79 -12.93 16.35
C ARG A 140 0.05 -12.65 15.12
N THR A 141 0.97 -11.70 15.24
CA THR A 141 1.91 -11.33 14.19
C THR A 141 3.31 -11.24 14.78
N ARG A 142 4.32 -11.24 13.90
CA ARG A 142 5.64 -10.74 14.26
C ARG A 142 5.54 -9.31 14.77
N SER A 143 6.23 -9.03 15.86
CA SER A 143 6.37 -7.69 16.41
C SER A 143 7.24 -6.82 15.51
N LEU A 144 7.21 -5.49 15.70
CA LEU A 144 8.12 -4.60 14.97
C LEU A 144 9.59 -4.92 15.27
N GLU A 145 9.91 -5.35 16.48
CA GLU A 145 11.23 -5.83 16.90
C GLU A 145 11.70 -7.00 16.02
N ASP A 146 10.81 -7.96 15.74
CA ASP A 146 11.12 -9.12 14.89
C ASP A 146 11.42 -8.72 13.44
N TRP A 147 10.84 -7.61 12.97
CA TRP A 147 11.10 -7.04 11.63
C TRP A 147 12.29 -6.08 11.60
N SER A 148 12.79 -5.64 12.76
CA SER A 148 13.89 -4.68 12.89
C SER A 148 15.12 -5.06 12.04
N PRO A 149 15.58 -6.33 11.98
CA PRO A 149 16.72 -6.69 11.12
C PRO A 149 16.50 -6.39 9.63
N LEU A 150 15.26 -6.57 9.13
CA LEU A 150 14.92 -6.25 7.74
C LEU A 150 14.88 -4.73 7.52
N ILE A 151 14.27 -3.98 8.44
CA ILE A 151 14.18 -2.52 8.36
C ILE A 151 15.59 -1.90 8.35
N ARG A 152 16.43 -2.28 9.32
CA ARG A 152 17.78 -1.74 9.49
C ARG A 152 18.70 -1.97 8.29
N ARG A 153 18.51 -3.07 7.54
CA ARG A 153 19.27 -3.35 6.31
C ARG A 153 19.20 -2.20 5.28
N TRP A 154 18.11 -1.44 5.30
CA TRP A 154 17.85 -0.37 4.33
C TRP A 154 17.95 1.02 4.95
N PHE A 155 17.54 1.20 6.21
CA PHE A 155 17.48 2.52 6.85
C PHE A 155 18.73 2.92 7.66
N ASP A 156 19.63 1.99 7.98
CA ASP A 156 20.85 2.29 8.78
C ASP A 156 22.08 2.64 7.90
N ARG A 157 21.86 3.12 6.66
CA ARG A 157 22.92 3.44 5.70
C ARG A 157 23.41 4.89 5.79
#